data_AF-A0A261VEJ6-F1
#
_entry.id   AF-A0A261VEJ6-F1
#
_cell.length_a   1.000
_cell.length_b   1.000
_cell.length_c   1.000
_cell.angle_alpha   90.00
_cell.angle_beta   90.00
_cell.angle_gamma   90.00
#
_symmetry.space_group_name_H-M   'P 1'
#
loop_
_entity.id
_entity.type
_entity.pdbx_description
1 polymer ?
#
loop_
_entity_poly.entity_id
_entity_poly.type
_entity_poly.pdbx_seq_one_letter_code
_entity_poly.pdbx_strand_id
1 'polypeptide(L)'
;MAVWPGHTLLIQADGACHMLLSLRHRQAGGSTASQSRLCAAQTLSAPRLEPLSPPAELLHAHAEDKTTLSVWALPMAMAGARDWLAGVLKSLGWHAGPLHGAWTRSGARLESFFTRLEDHSTAGSGLVLVRHDD
;
A
#
# COMPACT_ATOMS: atom_id res chain seq x y z
N MET A 1 -4.98 11.39 -0.26
CA MET A 1 -4.93 11.21 -1.73
C MET A 1 -3.47 11.05 -2.10
N ALA A 2 -3.09 9.93 -2.70
CA ALA A 2 -1.74 9.74 -3.19
C ALA A 2 -1.80 9.60 -4.72
N VAL A 3 -0.92 10.33 -5.41
CA VAL A 3 -0.94 10.47 -6.86
C VAL A 3 0.40 9.98 -7.39
N TRP A 4 0.38 8.94 -8.22
CA TRP A 4 1.52 8.45 -8.99
C TRP A 4 1.55 9.19 -10.34
N PRO A 5 2.72 9.41 -10.95
CA PRO A 5 2.81 9.67 -12.38
C PRO A 5 2.14 8.55 -13.20
N GLY A 6 0.94 8.80 -13.71
CA GLY A 6 0.19 7.86 -14.55
C GLY A 6 -0.74 6.90 -13.81
N HIS A 7 -0.77 6.89 -12.47
CA HIS A 7 -1.69 6.09 -11.66
C HIS A 7 -2.25 6.87 -10.45
N THR A 8 -3.53 7.16 -10.37
CA THR A 8 -4.11 7.67 -9.10
C THR A 8 -4.70 6.51 -8.32
N LEU A 9 -4.23 6.30 -7.09
CA LEU A 9 -4.81 5.33 -6.17
C LEU A 9 -5.64 6.08 -5.12
N LEU A 10 -6.96 5.91 -5.20
CA LEU A 10 -7.89 6.42 -4.19
C LEU A 10 -8.37 5.25 -3.35
N ILE A 11 -8.25 5.42 -2.04
CA ILE A 11 -8.72 4.44 -1.05
C ILE A 11 -9.82 5.11 -0.27
N GLN A 12 -11.03 4.57 -0.36
CA GLN A 12 -12.18 5.02 0.42
C GLN A 12 -12.68 3.88 1.29
N ALA A 13 -12.91 4.14 2.57
CA ALA A 13 -13.59 3.19 3.45
C ALA A 13 -15.09 3.15 3.09
N ASP A 14 -15.63 1.94 2.94
CA ASP A 14 -17.04 1.64 2.75
C ASP A 14 -17.44 0.51 3.71
N GLY A 15 -17.78 0.88 4.95
CA GLY A 15 -18.06 -0.07 6.02
C GLY A 15 -16.85 -0.97 6.33
N ALA A 16 -17.05 -2.30 6.26
CA ALA A 16 -15.99 -3.30 6.48
C ALA A 16 -15.09 -3.55 5.25
N CYS A 17 -15.18 -2.69 4.23
CA CYS A 17 -14.45 -2.83 2.98
C CYS A 17 -13.66 -1.56 2.63
N HIS A 18 -12.59 -1.72 1.87
CA HIS A 18 -11.86 -0.62 1.24
C HIS A 18 -12.11 -0.65 -0.26
N MET A 19 -12.55 0.47 -0.83
CA MET A 19 -12.60 0.64 -2.27
C MET A 19 -11.25 1.18 -2.74
N LEU A 20 -10.58 0.41 -3.59
CA LEU A 20 -9.39 0.82 -4.30
C LEU A 20 -9.79 1.27 -5.70
N LEU A 21 -9.55 2.53 -6.04
CA LEU A 21 -9.72 3.04 -7.40
C LEU A 21 -8.33 3.29 -7.98
N SER A 22 -8.00 2.61 -9.07
CA SER A 22 -6.80 2.84 -9.87
C SER A 22 -7.16 3.59 -11.14
N LEU A 23 -6.64 4.79 -11.30
CA LEU A 23 -6.82 5.60 -12.52
C LEU A 23 -5.53 5.58 -13.33
N ARG A 24 -5.48 4.89 -14.48
CA ARG A 24 -4.33 4.93 -15.39
C ARG A 24 -4.52 5.98 -16.48
N HIS A 25 -3.51 6.82 -16.72
CA HIS A 25 -3.51 7.71 -17.89
C HIS A 25 -3.09 6.94 -19.14
N ARG A 26 -3.87 7.02 -20.23
CA ARG A 26 -3.49 6.41 -21.52
C ARG A 26 -2.63 7.38 -22.32
N GLN A 27 -1.58 6.87 -22.97
CA GLN A 27 -0.73 7.68 -23.85
C GLN A 27 -1.48 8.25 -25.06
N ALA A 28 -2.56 7.59 -25.49
CA ALA A 28 -3.44 8.05 -26.58
C ALA A 28 -4.48 9.10 -26.14
N GLY A 29 -4.43 9.59 -24.90
CA GLY A 29 -5.44 10.45 -24.29
C GLY A 29 -6.51 9.65 -23.52
N GLY A 30 -7.02 10.26 -22.46
CA GLY A 30 -8.04 9.69 -21.56
C GLY A 30 -7.49 8.91 -20.37
N SER A 31 -8.39 8.53 -19.45
CA SER A 31 -8.08 7.77 -18.24
C SER A 31 -8.87 6.46 -18.21
N THR A 32 -8.23 5.36 -17.86
CA THR A 32 -8.93 4.10 -17.51
C THR A 32 -9.02 3.98 -16.01
N ALA A 33 -10.22 3.73 -15.50
CA ALA A 33 -10.46 3.46 -14.10
C ALA A 33 -10.68 1.96 -13.90
N SER A 34 -10.01 1.37 -12.91
CA SER A 34 -10.43 0.09 -12.33
C SER A 34 -10.79 0.31 -10.87
N GLN A 35 -11.91 -0.30 -10.45
CA GLN A 35 -12.43 -0.23 -9.09
C GLN A 35 -12.41 -1.64 -8.51
N SER A 36 -11.71 -1.81 -7.40
CA SER A 36 -11.70 -3.04 -6.63
C SER A 36 -12.34 -2.78 -5.28
N ARG A 37 -13.31 -3.61 -4.92
CA ARG A 37 -13.95 -3.59 -3.59
C ARG A 37 -13.28 -4.67 -2.73
N LEU A 38 -12.58 -4.25 -1.69
CA LEU A 38 -11.79 -5.12 -0.82
C LEU A 38 -12.53 -5.32 0.49
N CYS A 39 -13.29 -6.40 0.59
CA CYS A 39 -13.93 -6.82 1.83
C CYS A 39 -13.05 -7.85 2.54
N ALA A 40 -13.15 -7.94 3.88
CA ALA A 40 -12.34 -8.89 4.65
C ALA A 40 -12.65 -10.35 4.27
N ALA A 41 -11.73 -11.04 3.57
CA ALA A 41 -11.25 -12.41 3.87
C ALA A 41 -10.24 -12.98 2.85
N GLN A 42 -9.20 -13.61 3.45
CA GLN A 42 -8.27 -14.68 3.03
C GLN A 42 -7.29 -14.50 1.86
N THR A 43 -6.02 -14.57 2.25
CA THR A 43 -4.77 -14.65 1.49
C THR A 43 -4.64 -15.95 0.71
N LEU A 44 -4.74 -15.88 -0.62
CA LEU A 44 -4.11 -16.85 -1.51
C LEU A 44 -2.66 -16.40 -1.73
N SER A 45 -1.71 -17.34 -1.55
CA SER A 45 -0.26 -17.14 -1.58
C SER A 45 0.21 -16.09 -2.58
N ALA A 46 0.46 -14.88 -2.10
CA ALA A 46 1.15 -13.85 -2.85
C ALA A 46 2.66 -14.04 -2.66
N PRO A 47 3.39 -14.51 -3.69
CA PRO A 47 4.85 -14.56 -3.61
C PRO A 47 5.35 -13.11 -3.55
N ARG A 48 6.23 -12.79 -2.59
CA ARG A 48 6.94 -11.48 -2.48
C ARG A 48 6.20 -10.36 -1.74
N LEU A 49 5.50 -10.70 -0.67
CA LEU A 49 5.09 -9.69 0.33
C LEU A 49 6.29 -9.24 1.15
N GLU A 50 6.30 -7.95 1.53
CA GLU A 50 7.28 -7.48 2.50
C GLU A 50 6.95 -8.11 3.87
N PRO A 51 7.94 -8.70 4.57
CA PRO A 51 7.71 -9.40 5.83
C PRO A 51 7.55 -8.40 6.97
N LEU A 52 6.46 -7.64 6.94
CA LEU A 52 6.12 -6.74 8.02
C LEU A 52 5.80 -7.58 9.26
N SER A 53 6.66 -7.49 10.28
CA SER A 53 6.44 -8.11 11.58
C SER A 53 5.27 -7.44 12.31
N PRO A 54 4.73 -8.07 13.37
CA PRO A 54 3.89 -7.35 14.33
C PRO A 54 4.52 -6.00 14.69
N PRO A 55 3.70 -4.93 14.80
CA PRO A 55 2.26 -4.95 14.98
C PRO A 55 1.43 -4.83 13.67
N ALA A 56 2.03 -4.98 12.49
CA ALA A 56 1.27 -4.92 11.24
C ALA A 56 0.43 -6.19 11.02
N GLU A 57 -0.85 -6.00 10.72
CA GLU A 57 -1.75 -7.08 10.33
C GLU A 57 -1.97 -7.01 8.81
N LEU A 58 -1.63 -8.09 8.10
CA LEU A 58 -1.90 -8.20 6.67
C LEU A 58 -3.40 -8.44 6.47
N LEU A 59 -4.07 -7.49 5.83
CA LEU A 59 -5.49 -7.60 5.51
C LEU A 59 -5.69 -8.21 4.12
N HIS A 60 -4.88 -7.79 3.15
CA HIS A 60 -5.02 -8.23 1.77
C HIS A 60 -3.70 -8.17 1.00
N ALA A 61 -3.57 -9.04 0.01
CA ALA A 61 -2.43 -9.10 -0.90
C ALA A 61 -2.90 -9.49 -2.30
N HIS A 62 -2.33 -8.86 -3.30
CA HIS A 62 -2.56 -9.16 -4.71
C HIS A 62 -1.24 -9.04 -5.48
N ALA A 63 -1.00 -9.94 -6.42
CA ALA A 63 0.15 -9.86 -7.31
C ALA A 63 -0.29 -10.12 -8.75
N GLU A 64 0.19 -9.28 -9.66
CA GLU A 64 -0.01 -9.39 -11.09
C GLU A 64 1.27 -8.95 -11.81
N ASP A 65 1.76 -9.77 -12.73
CA ASP A 65 3.02 -9.57 -13.44
C ASP A 65 4.20 -9.26 -12.51
N LYS A 66 4.79 -8.07 -12.63
CA LYS A 66 5.91 -7.57 -11.82
C LYS A 66 5.45 -6.65 -10.68
N THR A 67 4.15 -6.62 -10.38
CA THR A 67 3.59 -5.73 -9.35
C THR A 67 2.93 -6.53 -8.24
N THR A 68 3.30 -6.24 -7.00
CA THR A 68 2.68 -6.77 -5.79
C THR A 68 2.08 -5.65 -4.97
N LEU A 69 0.79 -5.74 -4.67
CA LEU A 69 0.07 -4.84 -3.77
C LEU A 69 -0.23 -5.56 -2.46
N SER A 70 -0.01 -4.88 -1.34
CA SER A 70 -0.39 -5.38 -0.02
C SER A 70 -0.99 -4.29 0.85
N VAL A 71 -2.01 -4.67 1.62
CA VAL A 71 -2.79 -3.78 2.49
C VAL A 71 -2.67 -4.27 3.92
N TRP A 72 -2.32 -3.36 4.81
CA TRP A 72 -2.00 -3.63 6.19
C TRP A 72 -2.78 -2.71 7.13
N ALA A 73 -3.19 -3.24 8.28
CA ALA A 73 -3.64 -2.45 9.42
C ALA A 73 -2.51 -2.31 10.44
N LEU A 74 -2.42 -1.12 11.05
CA LEU A 74 -1.46 -0.78 12.09
C LEU A 74 -2.20 -0.19 13.28
N PRO A 75 -1.98 -0.70 14.52
CA PRO A 75 -2.64 -0.21 15.72
C PRO A 75 -1.94 1.02 16.28
N MET A 76 -1.58 1.98 15.42
CA MET A 76 -0.90 3.21 15.80
C MET A 76 -1.25 4.36 14.86
N ALA A 77 -1.12 5.59 15.37
CA ALA A 77 -1.41 6.80 14.61
C ALA A 77 -0.43 6.97 13.43
N MET A 78 -0.85 7.69 12.39
CA MET A 78 -0.11 7.79 11.13
C MET A 78 1.35 8.22 11.26
N ALA A 79 1.66 9.14 12.18
CA ALA A 79 3.05 9.57 12.41
C ALA A 79 3.91 8.40 12.90
N GLY A 80 3.46 7.71 13.95
CA GLY A 80 4.14 6.51 14.46
C GLY A 80 4.19 5.39 13.43
N ALA A 81 3.12 5.20 12.63
CA ALA A 81 3.06 4.21 11.56
C ALA A 81 4.12 4.45 10.48
N ARG A 82 4.37 5.72 10.13
CA ARG A 82 5.41 6.11 9.16
C ARG A 82 6.81 5.86 9.70
N ASP A 83 7.07 6.27 10.93
CA ASP A 83 8.37 6.08 11.57
C ASP A 83 8.70 4.60 11.76
N TRP A 84 7.71 3.83 12.20
CA TRP A 84 7.79 2.37 12.31
C TRP A 84 8.09 1.72 10.96
N LEU A 85 7.33 2.05 9.91
CA LEU A 85 7.53 1.48 8.57
C LEU A 85 8.93 1.81 8.06
N ALA A 86 9.39 3.05 8.25
CA ALA A 86 10.72 3.47 7.83
C ALA A 86 11.82 2.65 8.52
N GLY A 87 11.67 2.33 9.81
CA GLY A 87 12.58 1.45 10.54
C GLY A 87 12.61 0.03 9.97
N VAL A 88 11.44 -0.55 9.70
CA VAL A 88 11.30 -1.90 9.13
C VAL A 88 11.88 -1.96 7.71
N LEU A 89 11.55 -1.01 6.84
CA LEU A 89 12.03 -1.02 5.47
C LEU A 89 13.56 -0.86 5.40
N LYS A 90 14.14 0.00 6.23
CA LYS A 90 15.60 0.12 6.35
C LYS A 90 16.26 -1.19 6.79
N SER A 91 15.69 -1.91 7.75
CA SER A 91 16.25 -3.20 8.19
C SER A 91 16.14 -4.29 7.11
N LEU A 92 15.17 -4.15 6.19
CA LEU A 92 14.98 -5.00 5.01
C LEU A 92 15.82 -4.56 3.79
N GLY A 93 16.72 -3.60 3.96
CA GLY A 93 17.63 -3.11 2.91
C GLY A 93 16.99 -2.17 1.89
N TRP A 94 15.80 -1.62 2.19
CA TRP A 94 15.20 -0.57 1.39
C TRP A 94 15.80 0.79 1.74
N HIS A 95 15.97 1.63 0.72
CA HIS A 95 16.47 2.99 0.84
C HIS A 95 15.36 3.97 0.46
N ALA A 96 15.24 5.08 1.18
CA ALA A 96 14.28 6.11 0.84
C ALA A 96 14.58 6.68 -0.55
N GLY A 97 13.58 6.70 -1.42
CA GLY A 97 13.66 7.29 -2.74
C GLY A 97 13.54 8.83 -2.69
N PRO A 98 13.64 9.50 -3.84
CA PRO A 98 13.57 10.96 -3.93
C PRO A 98 12.17 11.53 -3.65
N LEU A 99 11.13 10.69 -3.73
CA LEU A 99 9.75 11.05 -3.48
C LEU A 99 9.29 10.56 -2.10
N HIS A 100 8.44 11.34 -1.43
CA HIS A 100 7.89 10.97 -0.13
C HIS A 100 7.11 9.65 -0.23
N GLY A 101 7.46 8.68 0.62
CA GLY A 101 6.83 7.37 0.62
C GLY A 101 7.33 6.39 -0.46
N ALA A 102 8.30 6.78 -1.28
CA ALA A 102 8.97 5.88 -2.23
C ALA A 102 10.23 5.26 -1.62
N TRP A 103 10.53 4.03 -2.03
CA TRP A 103 11.61 3.21 -1.54
C TRP A 103 12.23 2.41 -2.68
N THR A 104 13.54 2.15 -2.61
CA THR A 104 14.26 1.38 -3.63
C THR A 104 15.15 0.31 -3.00
N ARG A 105 15.22 -0.85 -3.62
CA ARG A 105 16.12 -1.97 -3.33
C ARG A 105 16.58 -2.55 -4.66
N SER A 106 17.74 -3.19 -4.73
CA SER A 106 18.27 -3.72 -6.00
C SER A 106 17.20 -4.55 -6.76
N GLY A 107 16.84 -4.10 -7.96
CA GLY A 107 15.82 -4.74 -8.82
C GLY A 107 14.37 -4.55 -8.37
N ALA A 108 14.08 -3.61 -7.47
CA ALA A 108 12.72 -3.32 -7.04
C ALA A 108 12.49 -1.87 -6.56
N ARG A 109 11.30 -1.35 -6.83
CA ARG A 109 10.75 -0.11 -6.25
C ARG A 109 9.57 -0.47 -5.35
N LEU A 110 9.41 0.25 -4.24
CA LEU A 110 8.29 0.12 -3.33
C LEU A 110 7.71 1.50 -3.02
N GLU A 111 6.40 1.60 -3.04
CA GLU A 111 5.68 2.81 -2.65
C GLU A 111 4.77 2.53 -1.46
N SER A 112 4.67 3.50 -0.57
CA SER A 112 3.95 3.39 0.70
C SER A 112 2.93 4.50 0.84
N PHE A 113 1.69 4.12 1.11
CA PHE A 113 0.56 5.03 1.22
C PHE A 113 -0.14 4.80 2.55
N PHE A 114 -0.40 5.88 3.29
CA PHE A 114 -1.04 5.81 4.59
C PHE A 114 -2.41 6.47 4.55
N THR A 115 -3.36 5.89 5.27
CA THR A 115 -4.66 6.48 5.58
C THR A 115 -4.97 6.29 7.06
N ARG A 116 -5.80 7.16 7.62
CA ARG A 116 -6.37 6.93 8.94
C ARG A 116 -7.42 5.81 8.84
N LEU A 117 -7.43 4.90 9.81
CA LEU A 117 -8.57 4.01 10.04
C LEU A 117 -9.41 4.67 11.13
N GLU A 118 -10.63 5.03 10.80
CA GLU A 118 -11.60 5.50 11.79
C GLU A 118 -12.30 4.27 12.35
N ASP A 119 -11.73 3.72 13.42
CA ASP A 119 -12.47 2.81 14.28
C ASP A 119 -12.66 3.48 15.64
N HIS A 120 -13.86 3.35 16.21
CA HIS A 120 -14.40 4.25 17.25
C HIS A 120 -13.66 4.24 18.61
N SER A 121 -12.53 3.53 18.73
CA SER A 121 -11.80 3.36 19.99
C SER A 121 -10.27 3.42 19.90
N THR A 122 -9.66 3.33 18.72
CA THR A 122 -8.19 3.34 18.58
C THR A 122 -7.73 4.14 17.37
N ALA A 123 -6.64 4.91 17.53
CA ALA A 123 -6.01 5.64 16.44
C ALA A 123 -5.25 4.66 15.53
N GLY A 124 -5.98 3.90 14.71
CA GLY A 124 -5.41 2.97 13.74
C GLY A 124 -4.99 3.65 12.43
N SER A 125 -4.04 3.04 11.73
CA SER A 125 -3.61 3.47 10.39
C SER A 125 -3.70 2.31 9.40
N GLY A 126 -4.16 2.62 8.20
CA GLY A 126 -4.10 1.74 7.04
C GLY A 126 -2.84 2.04 6.26
N LEU A 127 -2.14 1.01 5.82
CA LEU A 127 -0.95 1.09 5.00
C LEU A 127 -1.17 0.28 3.72
N VAL A 128 -0.91 0.90 2.57
CA VAL A 128 -0.79 0.19 1.29
C VAL A 128 0.65 0.25 0.83
N LEU A 129 1.18 -0.92 0.50
CA LEU A 129 2.48 -1.11 -0.10
C LEU A 129 2.30 -1.59 -1.54
N VAL A 130 2.94 -0.90 -2.48
CA VAL A 130 2.97 -1.28 -3.90
C VAL A 130 4.41 -1.51 -4.30
N ARG A 131 4.75 -2.77 -4.56
CA ARG A 131 6.08 -3.19 -5.01
C ARG A 131 6.07 -3.41 -6.52
N HIS A 132 7.10 -2.93 -7.18
CA HIS A 132 7.43 -3.19 -8.57
C HIS A 132 8.78 -3.88 -8.62
N ASP A 133 8.85 -5.03 -9.27
CA ASP A 133 10.11 -5.66 -9.62
C ASP A 133 10.52 -5.21 -11.05
N ASP A 134 11.82 -5.03 -11.27
CA ASP A 134 12.36 -4.62 -12.58
C ASP A 134 12.38 -5.74 -13.63
#